data_AF-A0A9D5L0M9-F1
#
_entry.id   AF-A0A9D5L0M9-F1
#
_cell.length_a   1.000
_cell.length_b   1.000
_cell.length_c   1.000
_cell.angle_alpha   90.00
_cell.angle_beta   90.00
_cell.angle_gamma   90.00
#
_symmetry.space_group_name_H-M   'P 1'
#
loop_
_entity.id
_entity.type
_entity.pdbx_description
1 polymer ?
#
loop_
_entity_poly.entity_id
_entity_poly.type
_entity_poly.pdbx_seq_one_letter_code
_entity_poly.pdbx_strand_id
1 'polypeptide(L)'
;MAQTCRIRCGAASDGRFKYREVYEYDYVSEKPSFPGGDSKLICFINQTRVYPEAAYKKGITGRVTCSFVVNEDGSISHIQILKGVEPSLNKEALRIFGKMPAWSPGKIENTPVPVRVIRSVSFRK
;
A
#
# COMPACT_ATOMS: atom_id res chain seq x y z
N MET A 1 6.70 23.46 -5.39
CA MET A 1 5.32 23.02 -5.67
C MET A 1 5.13 21.67 -4.98
N ALA A 2 4.41 21.62 -3.85
CA ALA A 2 4.13 20.35 -3.18
C ALA A 2 3.05 19.61 -4.00
N GLN A 3 3.42 18.50 -4.64
CA GLN A 3 2.45 17.67 -5.35
C GLN A 3 1.78 16.75 -4.33
N THR A 4 0.82 17.31 -3.59
CA THR A 4 -0.11 16.54 -2.77
C THR A 4 -1.22 16.00 -3.67
N CYS A 5 -1.58 14.73 -3.53
CA CYS A 5 -2.75 14.16 -4.18
C CYS A 5 -3.94 14.09 -3.21
N ARG A 6 -5.15 14.24 -3.72
CA ARG A 6 -6.39 14.12 -2.93
C ARG A 6 -6.88 12.69 -2.95
N ILE A 7 -6.93 12.04 -1.78
CA ILE A 7 -7.54 10.73 -1.62
C ILE A 7 -8.92 10.85 -0.99
N ARG A 8 -9.86 10.00 -1.42
CA ARG A 8 -11.20 9.93 -0.85
C ARG A 8 -11.17 9.06 0.40
N CYS A 9 -11.52 9.62 1.55
CA CYS A 9 -11.46 8.97 2.86
C CYS A 9 -12.82 8.49 3.40
N GLY A 10 -13.89 8.63 2.64
CA GLY A 10 -15.22 8.15 3.01
C GLY A 10 -16.34 9.02 2.47
N ALA A 11 -17.57 8.52 2.59
CA ALA A 11 -18.78 9.32 2.41
C ALA A 11 -19.23 9.80 3.80
N ALA A 12 -19.41 11.11 3.97
CA ALA A 12 -20.12 11.66 5.12
C ALA A 12 -21.60 11.24 5.04
N SER A 13 -22.28 11.23 6.18
CA SER A 13 -23.73 10.95 6.28
C SER A 13 -24.59 11.86 5.39
N ASP A 14 -24.08 13.04 5.05
CA ASP A 14 -24.69 14.05 4.16
C ASP A 14 -24.38 13.82 2.65
N GLY A 15 -23.93 12.63 2.26
CA GLY A 15 -23.60 12.30 0.85
C GLY A 15 -22.34 13.00 0.29
N ARG A 16 -21.70 13.89 1.06
CA ARG A 16 -20.45 14.57 0.67
C ARG A 16 -19.24 13.64 0.86
N PHE A 17 -18.35 13.61 -0.12
CA PHE A 17 -17.09 12.87 0.00
C PHE A 17 -16.06 13.67 0.79
N LYS A 18 -15.45 13.05 1.81
CA LYS A 18 -14.33 13.64 2.54
C LYS A 18 -13.05 13.32 1.79
N TYR A 19 -12.29 14.35 1.45
CA TYR A 19 -10.97 14.21 0.83
C TYR A 19 -9.89 14.51 1.87
N ARG A 20 -8.78 13.77 1.82
CA ARG A 20 -7.55 14.05 2.56
C ARG A 20 -6.44 14.32 1.55
N GLU A 21 -5.67 15.36 1.81
CA GLU A 21 -4.45 15.63 1.06
C GLU A 21 -3.32 14.76 1.60
N VAL A 22 -2.64 14.06 0.69
CA VAL A 22 -1.51 13.19 1.03
C VAL A 22 -0.37 13.46 0.08
N TYR A 23 0.85 13.39 0.58
CA TYR A 23 2.04 13.69 -0.19
C TYR A 23 2.40 12.54 -1.11
N GLU A 24 2.93 12.87 -2.28
CA GLU A 24 3.52 11.89 -3.18
C GLU A 24 4.94 11.48 -2.70
N TYR A 25 5.27 10.21 -2.92
CA TYR A 25 6.50 9.58 -2.42
C TYR A 25 7.80 10.30 -2.82
N ASP A 26 7.82 10.92 -4.01
CA ASP A 26 9.02 11.59 -4.53
C ASP A 26 9.20 13.02 -4.01
N TYR A 27 8.20 13.57 -3.32
CA TYR A 27 8.17 14.96 -2.85
C TYR A 27 8.39 15.11 -1.35
N VAL A 28 8.65 14.01 -0.64
CA VAL A 28 8.98 14.04 0.79
C VAL A 28 10.50 14.04 1.00
N SER A 29 10.95 14.75 2.03
CA SER A 29 12.37 14.80 2.41
C SER A 29 12.86 13.43 2.90
N GLU A 30 12.07 12.80 3.78
CA GLU A 30 12.29 11.43 4.25
C GLU A 30 11.18 10.53 3.72
N LYS A 31 11.57 9.43 3.07
CA LYS A 31 10.64 8.47 2.47
C LYS A 31 10.10 7.48 3.51
N PRO A 32 8.81 7.10 3.42
CA PRO A 32 8.28 6.03 4.25
C PRO A 32 9.02 4.72 4.00
N SER A 33 9.35 4.01 5.07
CA SER A 33 10.12 2.77 5.00
C SER A 33 9.51 1.67 5.88
N PHE A 34 9.58 0.44 5.39
CA PHE A 34 9.16 -0.73 6.17
C PHE A 34 10.14 -0.94 7.35
N PRO A 35 9.69 -1.43 8.52
CA PRO A 35 10.60 -1.73 9.63
C PRO A 35 11.69 -2.72 9.20
N GLY A 36 12.94 -2.25 9.19
CA GLY A 36 14.10 -3.01 8.70
C GLY A 36 14.32 -2.95 7.18
N GLY A 37 13.66 -2.02 6.48
CA GLY A 37 13.91 -1.69 5.08
C GLY A 37 13.28 -2.63 4.05
N ASP A 38 13.58 -2.40 2.77
CA ASP A 38 13.01 -3.14 1.64
C ASP A 38 13.32 -4.64 1.68
N SER A 39 14.49 -5.04 2.20
CA SER A 39 14.83 -6.47 2.35
C SER A 39 13.88 -7.20 3.31
N LYS A 40 13.52 -6.57 4.43
CA LYS A 40 12.56 -7.13 5.38
C LYS A 40 11.13 -7.10 4.83
N LEU A 41 10.77 -6.08 4.05
CA LEU A 41 9.50 -6.04 3.34
C LEU A 41 9.36 -7.24 2.38
N ILE A 42 10.38 -7.50 1.56
CA ILE A 42 10.37 -8.63 0.62
C ILE A 42 10.27 -9.97 1.38
N CYS A 43 11.02 -10.10 2.47
CA CYS A 43 10.96 -11.28 3.33
C CYS A 43 9.56 -11.48 3.91
N PHE A 44 8.96 -10.43 4.49
CA PHE A 44 7.61 -10.44 5.05
C PHE A 44 6.57 -10.83 4.00
N ILE A 45 6.63 -10.24 2.80
CA ILE A 45 5.73 -10.57 1.70
C ILE A 45 5.88 -12.05 1.33
N ASN A 46 7.10 -12.55 1.15
CA ASN A 46 7.32 -13.96 0.79
C ASN A 46 6.86 -14.93 1.87
N GLN A 47 7.04 -14.60 3.15
CA GLN A 47 6.60 -15.42 4.28
C GLN A 47 5.07 -15.41 4.44
N THR A 48 4.44 -14.27 4.17
CA THR A 48 2.99 -14.11 4.35
C THR A 48 2.19 -14.54 3.13
N ARG A 49 2.78 -14.52 1.93
CA ARG A 49 2.12 -14.78 0.65
C ARG A 49 1.63 -16.23 0.57
N VAL A 50 0.32 -16.39 0.49
CA VAL A 50 -0.35 -17.66 0.22
C VAL A 50 -0.85 -17.65 -1.21
N TYR A 51 -0.45 -18.63 -2.02
CA TYR A 51 -0.96 -18.75 -3.38
C TYR A 51 -2.36 -19.39 -3.36
N PRO A 52 -3.43 -18.71 -3.79
CA PRO A 52 -4.77 -19.29 -3.81
C PRO A 52 -4.83 -20.49 -4.77
N GLU A 53 -5.44 -21.61 -4.33
CA GLU A 53 -5.52 -22.83 -5.14
C GLU A 53 -6.17 -22.59 -6.51
N ALA A 54 -7.19 -21.73 -6.58
CA ALA A 54 -7.89 -21.41 -7.81
C ALA A 54 -6.94 -20.81 -8.87
N ALA A 55 -6.05 -19.91 -8.47
CA ALA A 55 -5.05 -19.33 -9.36
C ALA A 55 -3.92 -20.33 -9.66
N TYR A 56 -3.55 -21.18 -8.68
CA TYR A 56 -2.50 -22.18 -8.84
C TYR A 56 -2.87 -23.27 -9.85
N LYS A 57 -4.10 -23.82 -9.76
CA LYS A 57 -4.65 -24.82 -10.69
C LYS A 57 -4.75 -24.28 -12.12
N LYS A 58 -5.04 -22.99 -12.26
CA LYS A 58 -5.11 -22.29 -13.56
C LYS A 58 -3.75 -21.81 -14.07
N GLY A 59 -2.67 -21.94 -13.30
CA GLY A 59 -1.33 -21.47 -13.68
C GLY A 59 -1.23 -19.95 -13.85
N ILE A 60 -2.09 -19.16 -13.18
CA ILE A 60 -2.16 -17.72 -13.36
C ILE A 60 -1.05 -17.04 -12.56
N THR A 61 -0.01 -16.56 -13.23
CA THR A 61 1.09 -15.81 -12.62
C THR A 61 0.97 -14.31 -12.92
N GLY A 62 1.53 -13.46 -12.06
CA GLY A 62 1.60 -12.03 -12.34
C GLY A 62 2.00 -11.18 -11.14
N ARG A 63 1.92 -9.87 -11.32
CA ARG A 63 2.25 -8.87 -10.29
C ARG A 63 1.04 -8.01 -10.01
N VAL A 64 0.57 -8.03 -8.76
CA VAL A 64 -0.51 -7.16 -8.28
C VAL A 64 0.12 -5.90 -7.69
N THR A 65 -0.23 -4.75 -8.23
CA THR A 65 0.26 -3.45 -7.74
C THR A 65 -0.83 -2.76 -6.92
N CYS A 66 -0.48 -2.35 -5.71
CA CYS A 66 -1.36 -1.66 -4.78
C CYS A 66 -0.77 -0.29 -4.41
N SER A 67 -1.65 0.70 -4.25
CA SER A 67 -1.34 1.94 -3.57
C SER A 67 -1.95 1.96 -2.19
N PHE A 68 -1.25 2.50 -1.22
CA PHE A 68 -1.74 2.71 0.14
C PHE A 68 -1.16 4.00 0.69
N VAL A 69 -1.70 4.49 1.79
CA VAL A 69 -1.19 5.66 2.49
C VAL A 69 -0.56 5.22 3.79
N VAL A 70 0.70 5.62 4.00
CA VAL A 70 1.36 5.56 5.30
C VAL A 70 1.03 6.85 6.02
N ASN A 71 0.33 6.75 7.13
CA ASN A 71 -0.02 7.88 7.98
C ASN A 71 1.18 8.34 8.81
N GLU A 72 1.02 9.48 9.49
CA GLU A 72 2.02 10.12 10.34
C GLU A 72 2.44 9.24 11.53
N ASP A 73 1.56 8.37 12.00
CA ASP A 73 1.80 7.38 13.05
C ASP A 73 2.45 6.09 12.54
N GLY A 74 2.69 5.99 11.23
CA GLY A 74 3.20 4.79 10.58
C GLY A 74 2.13 3.74 10.23
N SER A 75 0.87 3.98 10.58
CA SER A 75 -0.22 3.06 10.21
C SER A 75 -0.49 3.10 8.70
N ILE A 76 -0.91 1.97 8.14
CA ILE A 76 -1.29 1.88 6.73
C ILE A 76 -2.81 2.04 6.61
N SER A 77 -3.25 2.87 5.68
CA SER A 77 -4.66 3.06 5.35
C SER A 77 -4.88 3.19 3.85
N HIS A 78 -6.15 3.21 3.43
CA HIS A 78 -6.55 3.47 2.03
C HIS A 78 -5.87 2.56 1.01
N ILE A 79 -5.82 1.26 1.30
CA ILE A 79 -5.24 0.26 0.41
C ILE A 79 -6.16 0.12 -0.82
N GLN A 80 -5.61 0.38 -1.99
CA GLN A 80 -6.28 0.31 -3.29
C GLN A 80 -5.44 -0.51 -4.26
N ILE A 81 -6.10 -1.33 -5.08
CA ILE A 81 -5.43 -2.05 -6.17
C ILE A 81 -5.37 -1.12 -7.38
N LEU A 82 -4.16 -0.80 -7.83
CA LEU A 82 -3.93 -0.03 -9.06
C LEU A 82 -3.94 -0.93 -10.28
N LYS A 83 -3.27 -2.08 -10.18
CA LYS A 83 -3.18 -3.06 -11.25
C LYS A 83 -3.37 -4.45 -10.67
N GLY A 84 -4.56 -5.01 -10.90
CA GLY A 84 -4.88 -6.39 -10.55
C GLY A 84 -4.51 -7.35 -11.67
N VAL A 85 -4.42 -8.63 -11.33
CA VAL A 85 -4.25 -9.71 -12.31
C VAL A 85 -5.48 -10.60 -12.32
N GLU A 86 -5.84 -11.14 -11.15
CA GLU A 86 -6.98 -12.01 -10.98
C GLU A 86 -7.59 -11.77 -9.58
N PRO A 87 -8.94 -11.85 -9.42
CA PRO A 87 -9.60 -11.54 -8.15
C PRO A 87 -9.08 -12.27 -6.92
N SER A 88 -8.71 -13.55 -6.99
CA SER A 88 -8.15 -14.29 -5.85
C SER A 88 -6.75 -13.79 -5.47
N LEU A 89 -5.88 -13.50 -6.44
CA LEU A 89 -4.56 -12.88 -6.18
C LEU A 89 -4.70 -11.46 -5.61
N ASN A 90 -5.67 -10.71 -6.11
CA ASN A 90 -5.97 -9.36 -5.64
C ASN A 90 -6.41 -9.35 -4.17
N LYS A 91 -7.30 -10.27 -3.78
CA LYS A 91 -7.74 -10.44 -2.38
C LYS A 91 -6.57 -10.80 -1.47
N GLU A 92 -5.69 -11.68 -1.94
CA GLU A 92 -4.50 -12.07 -1.19
C GLU A 92 -3.52 -10.90 -1.03
N ALA A 93 -3.30 -10.10 -2.07
CA ALA A 93 -2.48 -8.90 -1.98
C ALA A 93 -3.03 -7.92 -0.92
N LEU A 94 -4.35 -7.65 -0.94
CA LEU A 94 -5.00 -6.81 0.07
C LEU A 94 -4.81 -7.35 1.49
N ARG A 95 -4.89 -8.68 1.66
CA ARG A 95 -4.65 -9.34 2.96
C ARG A 95 -3.21 -9.14 3.45
N ILE A 96 -2.22 -9.23 2.56
CA ILE A 96 -0.81 -9.01 2.91
C ILE A 96 -0.60 -7.56 3.35
N PHE A 97 -1.08 -6.59 2.57
CA PHE A 97 -0.96 -5.17 2.92
C PHE A 97 -1.70 -4.82 4.22
N GLY A 98 -2.86 -5.44 4.49
CA GLY A 98 -3.60 -5.25 5.74
C GLY A 98 -2.96 -5.89 6.98
N LYS A 99 -2.00 -6.82 6.81
CA LYS A 99 -1.25 -7.45 7.91
C LYS A 99 0.13 -6.81 8.13
N MET A 100 0.48 -5.77 7.38
CA MET A 100 1.78 -5.15 7.54
C MET A 100 1.90 -4.48 8.92
N PRO A 101 3.09 -4.55 9.55
CA PRO A 101 3.38 -3.78 10.75
C PRO A 101 3.37 -2.27 10.45
N ALA A 102 3.44 -1.44 11.50
CA ALA A 102 3.61 0.00 11.35
C ALA A 102 4.92 0.32 10.60
N TRP A 103 4.83 1.22 9.64
CA TRP A 103 5.95 1.73 8.84
C TRP A 103 6.58 2.94 9.53
N SER A 104 7.83 3.25 9.16
CA SER A 104 8.37 4.57 9.44
C SER A 104 7.64 5.59 8.55
N PRO A 105 7.03 6.64 9.12
CA PRO A 105 6.30 7.65 8.36
C PRO A 105 7.26 8.45 7.47
N GLY A 106 6.74 9.00 6.38
CA GLY A 106 7.49 9.99 5.61
C GLY A 106 7.53 11.32 6.35
N LYS A 107 8.56 12.13 6.09
CA LYS A 107 8.69 13.47 6.70
C LYS A 107 9.03 14.53 5.68
N ILE A 108 8.55 15.74 5.94
CA ILE A 108 8.97 16.97 5.26
C ILE A 108 9.49 17.91 6.33
N GLU A 109 10.74 18.36 6.19
CA GLU A 109 11.34 19.29 7.14
C GLU A 109 11.19 18.84 8.61
N ASN A 110 11.44 17.54 8.88
CA ASN A 110 11.25 16.85 10.16
C ASN A 110 9.80 16.68 10.67
N THR A 111 8.79 17.15 9.93
CA THR A 111 7.38 16.95 10.28
C THR A 111 6.86 15.66 9.63
N PRO A 112 6.29 14.70 10.39
CA PRO A 112 5.69 13.51 9.82
C PRO A 112 4.46 13.91 8.99
N VAL A 113 4.33 13.31 7.81
CA VAL A 113 3.22 13.61 6.88
C VAL A 113 2.64 12.31 6.30
N PRO A 114 1.35 12.30 5.95
CA PRO A 114 0.76 11.14 5.29
C PRO A 114 1.25 11.05 3.84
N VAL A 115 1.80 9.90 3.45
CA VAL A 115 2.41 9.70 2.13
C VAL A 115 1.76 8.54 1.40
N ARG A 116 1.45 8.75 0.12
CA ARG A 116 0.99 7.68 -0.77
C ARG A 116 2.18 6.86 -1.27
N VAL A 117 2.15 5.57 -1.00
CA VAL A 117 3.17 4.60 -1.42
C VAL A 117 2.56 3.60 -2.39
N ILE A 118 3.33 3.22 -3.41
CA ILE A 118 2.96 2.20 -4.38
C ILE A 118 3.93 1.03 -4.24
N ARG A 119 3.40 -0.16 -3.94
CA ARG A 119 4.17 -1.40 -3.90
C ARG A 119 3.44 -2.49 -4.65
N SER A 120 4.18 -3.54 -5.01
CA SER A 120 3.58 -4.66 -5.70
C SER A 120 4.01 -5.99 -5.10
N VAL A 121 3.10 -6.95 -5.18
CA VAL A 121 3.32 -8.33 -4.78
C VAL A 121 3.39 -9.18 -6.04
N SER A 122 4.49 -9.92 -6.19
CA SER A 122 4.65 -10.89 -7.27
C SER A 122 4.12 -12.26 -6.85
N PHE A 123 3.28 -12.83 -7.71
CA PHE A 123 2.79 -14.19 -7.62
C PHE A 123 3.42 -14.99 -8.76
N ARG A 124 4.37 -15.83 -8.40
CA ARG A 124 5.04 -16.76 -9.30
C ARG A 124 4.85 -18.17 -8.77
N LYS A 125 4.60 -19.10 -9.69
CA LYS A 125 4.55 -20.54 -9.42
C LYS A 125 5.95 -21.09 -9.26
#